data_AF-A0A6B1HTU2-F1
#
_entry.id   AF-A0A6B1HTU2-F1
#
_cell.length_a   1.000
_cell.length_b   1.000
_cell.length_c   1.000
_cell.angle_alpha   90.00
_cell.angle_beta   90.00
_cell.angle_gamma   90.00
#
_symmetry.space_group_name_H-M   'P 1'
#
loop_
_entity.id
_entity.type
_entity.pdbx_description
1 polymer ?
#
loop_
_entity_poly.entity_id
_entity_poly.type
_entity_poly.pdbx_seq_one_letter_code
_entity_poly.pdbx_strand_id
1 'polypeptide(L)'
;MRKNSILIALIVSGLLACEGKKDELTPYIQTLQGLESHSQQLMRYQVYLTTEGMTSQAHDVEQVMQTLLDELEKVELEDKRLRALHNAKKRALKAAMRKLVEPDFPTFVPNAQKSIGRVEEEFTKIYGNLELMWQRADKTDPFPLKWEAK
;
A
#
# COMPACT_ATOMS: atom_id res chain seq x y z
N MET A 1 -51.65 -1.64 6.67
CA MET A 1 -51.16 -2.95 6.17
C MET A 1 -51.19 -2.94 4.65
N ARG A 2 -50.02 -2.91 4.01
CA ARG A 2 -49.65 -3.64 2.78
C ARG A 2 -48.21 -3.23 2.43
N LYS A 3 -47.31 -4.19 2.63
CA LYS A 3 -45.89 -4.13 2.31
C LYS A 3 -45.76 -4.26 0.79
N ASN A 4 -45.12 -3.29 0.13
CA ASN A 4 -44.64 -3.46 -1.25
C ASN A 4 -43.12 -3.38 -1.26
N SER A 5 -42.51 -4.54 -1.03
CA SER A 5 -41.11 -4.81 -1.34
C SER A 5 -41.00 -4.99 -2.85
N ILE A 6 -40.23 -4.16 -3.53
CA ILE A 6 -39.77 -4.43 -4.90
C ILE A 6 -38.24 -4.38 -4.87
N LEU A 7 -37.66 -5.57 -4.65
CA LEU A 7 -36.28 -5.88 -4.98
C LEU A 7 -36.20 -6.01 -6.50
N ILE A 8 -35.31 -5.24 -7.13
CA ILE A 8 -34.83 -5.53 -8.49
C ILE A 8 -33.38 -5.95 -8.35
N ALA A 9 -33.17 -7.25 -8.22
CA ALA A 9 -31.88 -7.90 -8.41
C ALA A 9 -31.71 -8.10 -9.93
N LEU A 10 -30.86 -7.28 -10.55
CA LEU A 10 -30.41 -7.50 -11.92
C LEU A 10 -29.11 -8.33 -11.86
N ILE A 11 -29.29 -9.65 -11.90
CA ILE A 11 -28.26 -10.61 -12.27
C ILE A 11 -28.43 -10.83 -13.77
N VAL A 12 -27.45 -10.41 -14.58
CA VAL A 12 -27.25 -10.96 -15.92
C VAL A 12 -25.80 -11.39 -16.05
N SER A 13 -25.68 -12.69 -16.24
CA SER A 13 -24.48 -13.48 -16.44
C SER A 13 -23.76 -13.13 -17.74
N GLY A 14 -22.47 -12.84 -17.64
CA GLY A 14 -21.53 -12.96 -18.75
C GLY A 14 -20.77 -14.29 -18.62
N LEU A 15 -21.22 -15.30 -19.37
CA LEU A 15 -20.48 -16.54 -19.60
C LEU A 15 -19.27 -16.24 -20.51
N LEU A 16 -18.08 -16.19 -19.92
CA LEU A 16 -16.83 -16.57 -20.57
C LEU A 16 -15.99 -17.34 -19.55
N ALA A 17 -16.22 -18.66 -19.48
CA ALA A 17 -15.26 -19.58 -18.89
C ALA A 17 -14.09 -19.71 -19.88
N CYS A 18 -13.17 -18.74 -19.84
CA CYS A 18 -11.79 -18.96 -20.20
C CYS A 18 -11.14 -19.51 -18.93
N GLU A 19 -10.48 -20.67 -18.98
CA GLU A 19 -9.66 -21.19 -17.88
C GLU A 19 -8.38 -20.34 -17.76
N GLY A 20 -8.57 -19.03 -17.61
CA GLY A 20 -7.54 -18.04 -17.33
C GLY A 20 -7.34 -18.01 -15.83
N LYS A 21 -6.08 -17.89 -15.40
CA LYS A 21 -5.74 -17.62 -14.00
C LYS A 21 -6.71 -16.60 -13.42
N LYS A 22 -7.31 -16.93 -12.27
CA LYS A 22 -8.13 -16.00 -11.48
C LYS A 22 -7.40 -14.65 -11.40
N ASP A 23 -8.10 -13.58 -11.74
CA ASP A 23 -7.55 -12.23 -11.66
C ASP A 23 -7.30 -11.85 -10.19
N GLU A 24 -6.07 -12.05 -9.73
CA GLU A 24 -5.61 -11.59 -8.42
C GLU A 24 -5.11 -10.15 -8.43
N LEU A 25 -4.83 -9.58 -9.60
CA LEU A 25 -4.23 -8.24 -9.70
C LEU A 25 -5.22 -7.16 -9.26
N THR A 26 -6.45 -7.21 -9.74
CA THR A 26 -7.50 -6.24 -9.37
C THR A 26 -7.80 -6.21 -7.87
N PRO A 27 -8.14 -7.34 -7.20
CA PRO A 27 -8.39 -7.32 -5.76
C PRO A 27 -7.14 -6.94 -4.96
N TYR A 28 -5.93 -7.31 -5.43
CA TYR A 28 -4.70 -6.89 -4.76
C TYR A 28 -4.49 -5.36 -4.81
N ILE A 29 -4.77 -4.73 -5.95
CA ILE A 29 -4.69 -3.26 -6.08
C ILE A 29 -5.72 -2.59 -5.18
N GLN A 30 -6.97 -3.08 -5.13
CA GLN A 30 -8.00 -2.54 -4.25
C GLN A 30 -7.60 -2.63 -2.77
N THR A 31 -7.00 -3.74 -2.35
CA THR A 31 -6.43 -3.88 -1.01
C THR A 31 -5.36 -2.82 -0.76
N LEU A 32 -4.42 -2.62 -1.69
CA LEU A 32 -3.39 -1.60 -1.53
C LEU A 32 -3.95 -0.17 -1.48
N GLN A 33 -5.01 0.13 -2.25
CA GLN A 33 -5.70 1.42 -2.18
C GLN A 33 -6.32 1.65 -0.80
N GLY A 34 -6.94 0.62 -0.22
CA GLY A 34 -7.47 0.68 1.15
C GLY A 34 -6.41 0.97 2.22
N LEU A 35 -5.14 0.70 1.92
CA LEU A 35 -4.00 0.95 2.81
C LEU A 35 -3.30 2.29 2.54
N GLU A 36 -3.72 3.06 1.53
CA GLU A 36 -3.02 4.29 1.12
C GLU A 36 -2.89 5.33 2.23
N SER A 37 -3.84 5.37 3.17
CA SER A 37 -3.83 6.28 4.33
C SER A 37 -2.54 6.17 5.16
N HIS A 38 -2.00 4.95 5.32
CA HIS A 38 -0.75 4.71 6.04
C HIS A 38 0.45 5.24 5.27
N SER A 39 0.52 4.98 3.95
CA SER A 39 1.57 5.53 3.10
C SER A 39 1.53 7.06 3.07
N GLN A 40 0.35 7.67 2.98
CA GLN A 40 0.19 9.13 3.05
C GLN A 40 0.61 9.69 4.42
N GLN A 41 0.42 8.94 5.51
CA GLN A 41 0.88 9.33 6.84
C GLN A 41 2.42 9.33 6.91
N LEU A 42 3.08 8.31 6.37
CA LEU A 42 4.55 8.28 6.28
C LEU A 42 5.09 9.48 5.48
N MET A 43 4.40 9.89 4.42
CA MET A 43 4.74 11.08 3.66
C MET A 43 4.60 12.38 4.46
N ARG A 44 3.52 12.51 5.25
CA ARG A 44 3.38 13.64 6.19
C ARG A 44 4.53 13.67 7.20
N TYR A 45 5.00 12.51 7.66
CA TYR A 45 6.13 12.44 8.58
C TYR A 45 7.44 12.91 7.95
N GLN A 46 7.71 12.65 6.67
CA GLN A 46 8.84 13.27 6.00
C GLN A 46 8.78 14.81 6.09
N VAL A 47 7.61 15.40 5.87
CA VAL A 47 7.43 16.87 5.98
C VAL A 47 7.70 17.34 7.40
N TYR A 48 7.12 16.68 8.42
CA TYR A 48 7.33 17.03 9.82
C TYR A 48 8.79 16.94 10.24
N LEU A 49 9.49 15.88 9.83
CA LEU A 49 10.91 15.67 10.13
C LEU A 49 11.83 16.71 9.47
N THR A 50 11.37 17.37 8.40
CA THR A 50 12.09 18.48 7.75
C THR A 50 11.68 19.87 8.24
N THR A 51 10.65 19.98 9.09
CA THR A 51 10.11 21.26 9.55
C THR A 51 10.51 21.51 11.01
N GLU A 52 11.10 22.68 11.27
CA GLU A 52 11.52 23.07 12.63
C GLU A 52 10.33 23.01 13.61
N GLY A 53 10.57 22.45 14.80
CA GLY A 53 9.55 22.33 15.85
C GLY A 53 8.49 21.24 15.64
N MET A 54 8.53 20.50 14.52
CA MET A 54 7.50 19.48 14.20
C MET A 54 7.93 18.03 14.42
N THR A 55 9.17 17.75 14.85
CA THR A 55 9.69 16.38 15.03
C THR A 55 8.79 15.49 15.89
N SER A 56 8.17 16.03 16.94
CA SER A 56 7.28 15.27 17.83
C SER A 56 6.02 14.75 17.12
N GLN A 57 5.64 15.31 15.96
CA GLN A 57 4.50 14.84 15.17
C GLN A 57 4.78 13.53 14.41
N ALA A 58 6.04 13.06 14.40
CA ALA A 58 6.45 11.82 13.74
C ALA A 58 6.91 10.74 14.74
N HIS A 59 6.61 10.88 16.04
CA HIS A 59 7.10 9.99 17.10
C HIS A 59 6.61 8.54 16.97
N ASP A 60 5.48 8.31 16.29
CA ASP A 60 4.84 7.02 16.08
C ASP A 60 5.12 6.43 14.67
N VAL A 61 6.16 6.92 13.98
CA VAL A 61 6.57 6.43 12.65
C VAL A 61 6.74 4.91 12.60
N GLU A 62 7.30 4.31 13.64
CA GLU A 62 7.44 2.85 13.75
C GLU A 62 6.07 2.16 13.83
N GLN A 63 5.15 2.69 14.63
CA GLN A 63 3.80 2.14 14.78
C GLN A 63 3.01 2.18 13.46
N VAL A 64 3.13 3.27 12.69
CA VAL A 64 2.48 3.37 11.36
C VAL A 64 3.08 2.35 10.39
N MET A 65 4.41 2.18 10.38
CA MET A 65 5.06 1.16 9.55
C MET A 65 4.68 -0.26 9.97
N GLN A 66 4.55 -0.52 11.27
CA GLN A 66 4.15 -1.82 11.80
C GLN A 66 2.70 -2.14 11.46
N THR A 67 1.79 -1.17 11.61
CA THR A 67 0.37 -1.34 11.26
C THR A 67 0.22 -1.67 9.76
N LEU A 68 0.93 -0.95 8.90
CA LEU A 68 0.95 -1.24 7.47
C LEU A 68 1.52 -2.64 7.17
N LEU A 69 2.57 -3.05 7.87
CA LEU A 69 3.12 -4.40 7.74
C LEU A 69 2.09 -5.46 8.15
N ASP A 70 1.40 -5.28 9.28
CA ASP A 70 0.42 -6.23 9.80
C ASP A 70 -0.77 -6.38 8.85
N GLU A 71 -1.25 -5.29 8.24
CA GLU A 71 -2.28 -5.35 7.20
C GLU A 71 -1.79 -6.07 5.94
N LEU A 72 -0.55 -5.83 5.53
CA LEU A 72 0.05 -6.56 4.40
C LEU A 72 0.24 -8.05 4.71
N GLU A 73 0.54 -8.44 5.96
CA GLU A 73 0.70 -9.84 6.34
C GLU A 73 -0.58 -10.67 6.23
N LYS A 74 -1.75 -10.03 6.27
CA LYS A 74 -3.06 -10.67 6.04
C LYS A 74 -3.34 -11.01 4.58
N VAL A 75 -2.53 -10.50 3.65
CA VAL A 75 -2.75 -10.69 2.21
C VAL A 75 -2.10 -11.99 1.72
N GLU A 76 -2.93 -12.90 1.22
CA GLU A 76 -2.49 -14.13 0.57
C GLU A 76 -2.62 -14.02 -0.96
N LEU A 77 -1.58 -14.43 -1.68
CA LEU A 77 -1.50 -14.33 -3.14
C LEU A 77 -0.96 -15.65 -3.72
N GLU A 78 -1.67 -16.23 -4.69
CA GLU A 78 -1.23 -17.42 -5.41
C GLU A 78 -0.30 -17.05 -6.57
N ASP A 79 -0.53 -15.91 -7.23
CA ASP A 79 0.30 -15.47 -8.34
C ASP A 79 1.73 -15.17 -7.86
N LYS A 80 2.69 -15.91 -8.41
CA LYS A 80 4.11 -15.84 -8.03
C LYS A 80 4.69 -14.44 -8.18
N ARG A 81 4.27 -13.68 -9.21
CA ARG A 81 4.80 -12.35 -9.47
C ARG A 81 4.21 -11.34 -8.50
N LEU A 82 2.90 -11.38 -8.27
CA LEU A 82 2.25 -10.53 -7.25
C LEU A 82 2.83 -10.80 -5.86
N ARG A 83 2.97 -12.07 -5.49
CA ARG A 83 3.56 -12.47 -4.21
C ARG A 83 5.01 -11.99 -4.05
N ALA A 84 5.82 -12.02 -5.11
CA ALA A 84 7.19 -11.50 -5.06
C ALA A 84 7.22 -9.99 -4.79
N LEU A 85 6.37 -9.22 -5.48
CA LEU A 85 6.23 -7.78 -5.26
C LEU A 85 5.69 -7.47 -3.85
N HIS A 86 4.68 -8.23 -3.40
CA HIS A 86 4.12 -8.11 -2.07
C HIS A 86 5.16 -8.38 -0.97
N ASN A 87 5.95 -9.45 -1.11
CA ASN A 87 7.03 -9.76 -0.18
C ASN A 87 8.16 -8.72 -0.21
N ALA A 88 8.39 -8.06 -1.34
CA ALA A 88 9.31 -6.92 -1.40
C ALA A 88 8.82 -5.75 -0.53
N LYS A 89 7.52 -5.40 -0.58
CA LYS A 89 6.94 -4.36 0.30
C LYS A 89 7.15 -4.68 1.77
N LYS A 90 6.81 -5.90 2.19
CA LYS A 90 6.99 -6.35 3.59
C LYS A 90 8.45 -6.29 4.04
N ARG A 91 9.38 -6.69 3.17
CA ARG A 91 10.83 -6.61 3.47
C ARG A 91 11.32 -5.17 3.58
N ALA A 92 10.83 -4.26 2.74
CA ALA A 92 11.17 -2.85 2.81
C ALA A 92 10.76 -2.24 4.16
N LEU A 93 9.53 -2.50 4.61
CA LEU A 93 9.04 -2.06 5.92
C LEU A 93 9.88 -2.63 7.07
N LYS A 94 10.11 -3.95 7.08
CA LYS A 94 10.96 -4.60 8.10
C LYS A 94 12.38 -4.04 8.12
N ALA A 95 12.96 -3.74 6.97
CA ALA A 95 14.30 -3.18 6.88
C ALA A 95 14.37 -1.71 7.34
N ALA A 96 13.31 -0.93 7.07
CA ALA A 96 13.18 0.44 7.54
C ALA A 96 13.04 0.50 9.06
N MET A 97 12.14 -0.28 9.65
CA MET A 97 11.92 -0.28 11.10
C MET A 97 13.17 -0.67 11.90
N ARG A 98 14.00 -1.61 11.41
CA ARG A 98 15.29 -1.95 12.04
C ARG A 98 16.30 -0.80 12.17
N LYS A 99 16.07 0.30 11.45
CA LYS A 99 16.94 1.48 11.45
C LYS A 99 16.32 2.67 12.19
N LEU A 100 15.07 2.53 12.65
CA LEU A 100 14.47 3.50 13.55
C LEU A 100 15.13 3.39 14.93
N VAL A 101 15.21 4.53 15.60
CA VAL A 101 15.65 4.67 16.98
C VAL A 101 14.52 5.36 17.75
N GLU A 102 14.58 5.38 19.07
CA GLU A 102 13.53 6.04 19.87
C GLU A 102 13.49 7.55 19.56
N PRO A 103 12.30 8.19 19.59
CA PRO A 103 12.13 9.59 19.19
C PRO A 103 12.96 10.64 19.93
N ASP A 104 13.41 10.31 21.14
CA ASP A 104 14.24 11.16 21.99
C ASP A 104 15.75 11.07 21.69
N PHE A 105 16.18 10.11 20.86
CA PHE A 105 17.59 10.01 20.45
C PHE A 105 17.97 11.14 19.49
N PRO A 106 19.18 11.72 19.62
CA PRO A 106 19.67 12.77 18.72
C PRO A 106 19.71 12.39 17.24
N THR A 107 19.75 11.09 16.95
CA THR A 107 19.80 10.54 15.58
C THR A 107 18.43 10.13 15.04
N PHE A 108 17.34 10.36 15.80
CA PHE A 108 15.99 10.00 15.38
C PHE A 108 15.62 10.60 14.04
N VAL A 109 15.68 11.92 13.92
CA VAL A 109 15.28 12.65 12.70
C VAL A 109 15.97 12.11 11.45
N PRO A 110 17.32 12.07 11.36
CA PRO A 110 17.98 11.57 10.15
C PRO A 110 17.74 10.08 9.90
N ASN A 111 17.51 9.27 10.94
CA ASN A 111 17.21 7.84 10.76
C ASN A 111 15.77 7.61 10.28
N ALA A 112 14.80 8.35 10.83
CA ALA A 112 13.40 8.29 10.43
C ALA A 112 13.21 8.75 8.99
N GLN A 113 13.84 9.86 8.59
CA GLN A 113 13.83 10.34 7.20
C GLN A 113 14.38 9.29 6.23
N LYS A 114 15.56 8.72 6.52
CA LYS A 114 16.17 7.67 5.70
C LYS A 114 15.30 6.41 5.63
N SER A 115 14.64 6.06 6.73
CA SER A 115 13.78 4.88 6.82
C SER A 115 12.52 5.07 5.98
N ILE A 116 11.86 6.22 6.06
CA ILE A 116 10.70 6.54 5.23
C ILE A 116 11.10 6.63 3.75
N GLY A 117 12.21 7.30 3.42
CA GLY A 117 12.69 7.41 2.04
C GLY A 117 12.98 6.06 1.38
N ARG A 118 13.49 5.08 2.14
CA ARG A 118 13.65 3.70 1.64
C ARG A 118 12.33 3.00 1.36
N VAL A 119 11.32 3.21 2.20
CA VAL A 119 9.98 2.65 1.98
C VAL A 119 9.37 3.26 0.71
N GLU A 120 9.46 4.57 0.57
CA GLU A 120 9.01 5.33 -0.62
C GLU A 120 9.66 4.80 -1.90
N GLU A 121 10.99 4.68 -1.93
CA GLU A 121 11.73 4.21 -3.10
C GLU A 121 11.25 2.81 -3.53
N GLU A 122 11.15 1.88 -2.58
CA GLU A 122 10.71 0.51 -2.86
C GLU A 122 9.23 0.45 -3.25
N PHE A 123 8.36 1.22 -2.59
CA PHE A 123 6.94 1.23 -2.91
C PHE A 123 6.68 1.81 -4.30
N THR A 124 7.40 2.88 -4.67
CA THR A 124 7.32 3.49 -6.00
C THR A 124 7.73 2.50 -7.10
N LYS A 125 8.86 1.79 -6.92
CA LYS A 125 9.28 0.72 -7.85
C LYS A 125 8.22 -0.37 -7.99
N ILE A 126 7.61 -0.79 -6.88
CA ILE A 126 6.60 -1.84 -6.87
C ILE A 126 5.31 -1.36 -7.53
N TYR A 127 4.88 -0.12 -7.30
CA TYR A 127 3.71 0.46 -7.97
C TYR A 127 3.92 0.57 -9.48
N GLY A 128 5.10 1.00 -9.94
CA GLY A 128 5.42 0.97 -11.38
C GLY A 128 5.36 -0.45 -11.97
N ASN A 129 5.78 -1.48 -11.22
CA ASN A 129 5.64 -2.87 -11.66
C ASN A 129 4.17 -3.32 -11.75
N LEU A 130 3.34 -2.91 -10.79
CA LEU A 130 1.91 -3.22 -10.79
C LEU A 130 1.18 -2.47 -11.90
N GLU A 131 1.55 -1.23 -12.19
CA GLU A 131 1.03 -0.46 -13.32
C GLU A 131 1.33 -1.14 -14.65
N LEU A 132 2.57 -1.60 -14.86
CA LEU A 132 2.92 -2.38 -16.04
C LEU A 132 2.12 -3.69 -16.13
N MET A 133 1.83 -4.33 -15.01
CA MET A 133 0.96 -5.53 -14.98
C MET A 133 -0.49 -5.17 -15.30
N TRP A 134 -0.97 -4.03 -14.81
CA TRP A 134 -2.31 -3.51 -15.07
C TRP A 134 -2.54 -3.23 -16.55
N GLN A 135 -1.60 -2.53 -17.18
CA GLN A 135 -1.60 -2.25 -18.62
C GLN A 135 -1.54 -3.53 -19.46
N ARG A 136 -0.69 -4.49 -19.08
CA ARG A 136 -0.55 -5.78 -19.79
C ARG A 136 -1.75 -6.72 -19.62
N ALA A 137 -2.59 -6.48 -18.62
CA ALA A 137 -3.83 -7.19 -18.40
C ALA A 137 -5.01 -6.52 -19.13
N ASP A 138 -4.73 -5.59 -20.06
CA ASP A 138 -5.70 -4.84 -20.86
C ASP A 138 -6.78 -4.15 -20.00
N LYS A 139 -6.41 -3.72 -18.79
CA LYS A 139 -7.30 -2.98 -17.89
C LYS A 139 -7.50 -1.58 -18.45
N THR A 140 -8.76 -1.19 -18.64
CA THR A 140 -9.15 0.07 -19.26
C THR A 140 -9.16 1.25 -18.30
N ASP A 141 -9.32 0.98 -17.00
CA ASP A 141 -9.33 2.03 -15.98
C ASP A 141 -7.90 2.53 -15.70
N PRO A 142 -7.72 3.81 -15.32
CA PRO A 142 -6.42 4.31 -14.88
C PRO A 142 -5.85 3.49 -13.72
N PHE A 143 -4.53 3.27 -13.72
CA PHE A 143 -3.88 2.63 -12.59
C PHE A 143 -4.00 3.52 -11.35
N PRO A 144 -4.55 3.00 -10.23
CA PRO A 144 -5.06 3.89 -9.20
C PRO A 144 -4.08 4.15 -8.05
N LEU A 145 -2.96 3.43 -7.97
CA LEU A 145 -1.99 3.59 -6.89
C LEU A 145 -0.94 4.62 -7.26
N LYS A 146 -0.71 5.58 -6.38
CA LYS A 146 0.39 6.54 -6.50
C LYS A 146 1.09 6.69 -5.17
N TRP A 147 2.42 6.69 -5.21
CA TRP A 147 3.19 7.31 -4.15
C TRP A 147 3.39 8.75 -4.58
N GLU A 148 2.62 9.69 -4.03
CA GLU A 148 2.72 11.11 -4.38
C GLU A 148 3.99 11.73 -3.78
N ALA A 149 5.17 11.26 -4.20
CA ALA A 149 6.42 11.96 -3.95
C ALA A 149 6.28 13.40 -4.47
N LYS A 150 6.57 14.36 -3.59
CA LYS A 150 6.48 15.81 -3.82
C LYS A 150 6.83 16.26 -5.24
#